data_AF-A0A1M3E9J4-F1
#
_entry.id   AF-A0A1M3E9J4-F1
#
_cell.length_a   1.000
_cell.length_b   1.000
_cell.length_c   1.000
_cell.angle_alpha   90.00
_cell.angle_beta   90.00
_cell.angle_gamma   90.00
#
_symmetry.space_group_name_H-M   'P 1'
#
loop_
_entity.id
_entity.type
_entity.pdbx_description
1 polymer ?
#
loop_
_entity_poly.entity_id
_entity_poly.type
_entity_poly.pdbx_seq_one_letter_code
_entity_poly.pdbx_strand_id
1 'polypeptide(L)' 'MSALQDKIKGNWNQMKGNLKQKWAELTDDELLYEEGKEDEMIGKIQKKTGESKEAINKFIEDMKFD' A
#
# COMPACT_ATOMS: atom_id res chain seq x y z
N MET A 1 6.41 -8.15 -13.60
CA MET A 1 5.42 -7.85 -12.55
C MET A 1 5.69 -8.79 -11.39
N SER A 2 5.84 -8.26 -10.18
CA SER A 2 5.95 -9.09 -8.97
C SER A 2 4.55 -9.45 -8.45
N ALA A 3 4.44 -10.55 -7.70
CA ALA A 3 3.17 -10.95 -7.07
C ALA A 3 2.56 -9.83 -6.21
N LEU A 4 3.41 -8.98 -5.60
CA LEU A 4 3.00 -7.79 -4.86
C LEU A 4 2.33 -6.74 -5.77
N GLN A 5 2.90 -6.47 -6.95
CA GLN A 5 2.33 -5.51 -7.90
C GLN A 5 0.96 -5.99 -8.41
N ASP A 6 0.83 -7.27 -8.75
CA ASP A 6 -0.43 -7.84 -9.23
C ASP A 6 -1.52 -7.76 -8.14
N LYS A 7 -1.12 -8.00 -6.89
CA LYS A 7 -2.00 -7.88 -5.72
C LYS A 7 -2.45 -6.45 -5.46
N ILE A 8 -1.55 -5.48 -5.56
CA ILE A 8 -1.87 -4.04 -5.48
C ILE A 8 -2.88 -3.67 -6.56
N LYS A 9 -2.60 -4.03 -7.82
CA LYS A 9 -3.42 -3.66 -8.98
C LYS A 9 -4.85 -4.21 -8.90
N GLY A 10 -5.03 -5.49 -8.55
CA GLY A 10 -6.36 -6.08 -8.40
C GLY A 10 -7.07 -5.69 -7.10
N ASN A 11 -6.28 -5.51 -6.05
CA ASN A 11 -6.61 -5.27 -4.64
C ASN A 11 -7.02 -3.85 -4.24
N TRP A 12 -6.70 -2.85 -5.08
CA TRP A 12 -6.33 -1.53 -4.57
C TRP A 12 -7.38 -0.86 -3.67
N ASN A 13 -8.65 -0.89 -4.06
CA ASN A 13 -9.70 -0.22 -3.31
C ASN A 13 -9.88 -0.82 -1.90
N GLN A 14 -9.77 -2.15 -1.77
CA GLN A 14 -9.85 -2.82 -0.46
C GLN A 14 -8.59 -2.58 0.35
N MET A 15 -7.42 -2.66 -0.30
CA MET A 15 -6.13 -2.36 0.31
C MET A 15 -6.09 -0.97 0.91
N LYS A 16 -6.57 0.03 0.17
CA LYS A 16 -6.63 1.42 0.62
C LYS A 16 -7.32 1.57 1.98
N GLY A 17 -8.45 0.88 2.16
CA GLY A 17 -9.18 0.86 3.44
C GLY A 17 -8.34 0.24 4.57
N ASN A 18 -7.73 -0.92 4.32
CA ASN A 18 -6.87 -1.60 5.30
C ASN A 18 -5.63 -0.78 5.67
N LEU A 19 -5.02 -0.09 4.70
CA LEU A 19 -3.88 0.80 4.93
C LEU A 19 -4.26 1.96 5.86
N LYS A 20 -5.40 2.62 5.62
CA LYS A 20 -5.91 3.69 6.50
C LYS A 20 -6.30 3.20 7.89
N GLN A 21 -6.81 1.97 8.00
CA GLN A 21 -7.13 1.36 9.31
C GLN A 21 -5.86 1.05 10.10
N LYS A 22 -4.81 0.59 9.44
CA LYS A 22 -3.53 0.26 10.05
C LYS A 22 -2.75 1.51 10.48
N TRP A 23 -2.76 2.54 9.63
CA TRP A 23 -2.06 3.81 9.82
C TRP A 23 -3.04 4.97 9.68
N ALA A 24 -3.50 5.49 10.82
CA ALA A 24 -4.55 6.51 10.91
C ALA A 24 -4.15 7.85 10.28
N GLU A 25 -2.85 8.10 10.12
CA GLU A 25 -2.26 9.27 9.48
C GLU A 25 -2.36 9.26 7.95
N LEU A 26 -2.60 8.08 7.34
CA LEU A 26 -2.70 7.97 5.89
C LEU A 26 -4.00 8.57 5.37
N THR A 27 -3.88 9.33 4.28
CA THR A 27 -5.03 9.90 3.57
C THR A 27 -5.12 9.34 2.16
N ASP A 28 -6.04 9.88 1.36
CA ASP A 28 -6.13 9.52 -0.05
C ASP A 28 -4.91 9.99 -0.87
N ASP A 29 -4.16 10.99 -0.38
CA ASP A 29 -3.02 11.58 -1.09
C ASP A 29 -1.80 10.65 -1.11
N GLU A 30 -1.48 10.04 0.03
CA GLU A 30 -0.40 9.04 0.10
C GLU A 30 -0.79 7.72 -0.57
N LEU A 31 -2.09 7.46 -0.64
CA LEU A 31 -2.70 6.28 -1.24
C LEU A 31 -3.24 6.58 -2.65
N LEU A 32 -2.61 7.51 -3.35
CA LEU A 32 -2.86 7.70 -4.77
C LEU A 32 -2.07 6.65 -5.55
N TYR A 33 -2.79 5.72 -6.16
CA TYR A 33 -2.21 4.65 -6.97
C TYR A 33 -2.30 4.97 -8.46
N GLU A 34 -1.18 4.76 -9.15
CA GLU A 34 -1.05 4.80 -10.59
C GLU A 34 -0.24 3.57 -11.01
N GLU A 35 -0.69 2.86 -12.04
CA GLU A 35 -0.04 1.62 -12.48
C GLU A 35 1.42 1.90 -12.89
N GLY A 36 2.34 1.11 -12.33
CA GLY A 36 3.79 1.31 -12.53
C GLY A 36 4.43 2.33 -11.59
N LYS A 37 3.67 2.96 -10.68
CA LYS A 37 4.18 3.85 -9.63
C LYS A 37 4.03 3.28 -8.21
N GLU A 38 4.01 1.95 -8.08
CA GLU A 38 3.88 1.27 -6.79
C GLU A 38 4.98 1.69 -5.81
N ASP A 39 6.23 1.81 -6.28
CA ASP A 39 7.36 2.22 -5.45
C ASP A 39 7.23 3.67 -4.94
N GLU A 40 6.67 4.58 -5.75
CA GLU A 40 6.44 5.97 -5.34
C GLU A 40 5.37 6.03 -4.24
N MET A 41 4.27 5.30 -4.44
CA MET A 41 3.20 5.18 -3.46
C MET A 41 3.71 4.60 -2.14
N ILE A 42 4.49 3.51 -2.19
CA ILE A 42 5.11 2.93 -0.98
C ILE A 42 6.05 3.95 -0.31
N GLY A 43 6.80 4.73 -1.10
CA GLY A 43 7.65 5.81 -0.56
C GLY A 43 6.86 6.93 0.12
N LYS A 44 5.67 7.27 -0.36
CA LYS A 44 4.77 8.24 0.29
C LYS A 44 4.25 7.70 1.62
N ILE A 45 3.81 6.44 1.64
CA ILE A 45 3.39 5.76 2.87
C ILE A 45 4.54 5.76 3.88
N GLN A 46 5.75 5.36 3.45
CA GLN A 46 6.94 5.35 4.28
C GLN A 46 7.22 6.71 4.94
N LYS A 47 7.17 7.80 4.17
CA LYS A 47 7.41 9.16 4.68
C LYS A 47 6.33 9.61 5.67
N LYS A 48 5.09 9.17 5.48
CA LYS A 48 3.95 9.59 6.30
C LYS A 48 3.88 8.83 7.62
N THR A 49 4.11 7.53 7.59
CA THR A 49 3.98 6.64 8.75
C THR A 49 5.29 6.43 9.51
N GLY A 50 6.44 6.67 8.86
CA GLY A 50 7.77 6.36 9.40
C GLY A 50 8.14 4.87 9.38
N GLU A 51 7.28 4.02 8.81
CA GLU A 51 7.51 2.58 8.70
C GLU A 51 8.64 2.23 7.72
N SER A 52 9.15 1.01 7.78
CA SER A 52 10.06 0.53 6.75
C SER A 52 9.30 0.07 5.50
N LYS A 53 9.94 0.19 4.33
CA LYS A 53 9.42 -0.37 3.07
C LYS A 53 9.09 -1.86 3.22
N GLU A 54 9.91 -2.60 3.95
CA GLU A 54 9.71 -4.03 4.23
C GLU A 54 8.44 -4.28 5.05
N ALA A 55 8.18 -3.46 6.09
CA ALA A 55 6.97 -3.60 6.91
C ALA A 55 5.70 -3.30 6.10
N ILE A 56 5.73 -2.28 5.24
CA ILE A 56 4.63 -1.92 4.35
C ILE A 56 4.36 -3.06 3.35
N ASN A 57 5.41 -3.54 2.68
CA ASN A 57 5.29 -4.62 1.71
C ASN A 57 4.76 -5.90 2.36
N LYS A 58 5.30 -6.26 3.52
CA LYS A 58 4.84 -7.43 4.27
C LYS A 58 3.37 -7.31 4.66
N PHE A 59 2.94 -6.15 5.15
CA PHE A 59 1.54 -5.93 5.49
C PHE A 59 0.63 -6.13 4.27
N ILE A 60 1.01 -5.62 3.10
CA ILE A 60 0.29 -5.84 1.84
C ILE A 60 0.29 -7.32 1.46
N GLU A 61 1.43 -8.01 1.56
CA GLU A 61 1.57 -9.45 1.27
C GLU A 61 0.72 -10.32 2.19
N ASP A 62 0.53 -9.92 3.44
CA ASP A 62 -0.26 -10.65 4.44
C ASP A 62 -1.78 -10.43 4.27
N MET A 63 -2.22 -9.40 3.54
CA MET A 63 -3.65 -9.18 3.28
C MET A 63 -4.28 -10.36 2.55
N LYS A 64 -5.46 -10.79 2.96
CA LYS A 64 -6.24 -11.81 2.23
C LYS A 64 -7.42 -11.12 1.57
N PHE A 65 -7.64 -11.46 0.32
CA PHE A 65 -8.79 -11.03 -0.47
C PHE A 65 -9.53 -12.30 -0.84
N ASP A 66 -10.83 -12.33 -0.54
CA ASP A 66 -11.72 -13.46 -0.77
C ASP A 66 -12.21 -13.53 -2.22
#